data_AF-A0A928ZV18-F1
#
_entry.id   AF-A0A928ZV18-F1
#
_cell.length_a   1.000
_cell.length_b   1.000
_cell.length_c   1.000
_cell.angle_alpha   90.00
_cell.angle_beta   90.00
_cell.angle_gamma   90.00
#
_symmetry.space_group_name_H-M   'P 1'
#
loop_
_entity.id
_entity.type
_entity.pdbx_description
1 polymer ?
#
loop_
_entity_poly.entity_id
_entity_poly.type
_entity_poly.pdbx_seq_one_letter_code
_entity_poly.pdbx_strand_id
1 'polypeptide(L)'
;MSQLSKLLKDRFEKQGKTKYALAKAMAEADGTGKSATNFTSKVTNTLEAPEARVFRGVKEMVELLGGEIVIRWKDEKVVRSKTEITEEVID
;
A
#
# COMPACT_ATOMS: atom_id res chain seq x y z
N MET A 1 13.04 5.89 16.30
CA MET A 1 11.96 6.02 15.28
C MET A 1 12.53 5.52 13.97
N SER A 2 11.81 4.66 13.25
CA SER A 2 12.31 4.08 12.00
C SER A 2 12.29 5.09 10.84
N GLN A 3 13.09 4.83 9.79
CA GLN A 3 13.13 5.67 8.60
C GLN A 3 11.77 5.72 7.88
N LEU A 4 11.05 4.59 7.82
CA LEU A 4 9.73 4.53 7.19
C LEU A 4 8.69 5.31 8.00
N SER A 5 8.68 5.18 9.34
CA SER A 5 7.80 5.98 10.20
C SER A 5 8.01 7.47 9.98
N LYS A 6 9.27 7.91 9.95
CA LYS A 6 9.61 9.32 9.68
C LYS A 6 9.08 9.77 8.32
N LEU A 7 9.34 8.99 7.26
CA LEU A 7 8.92 9.33 5.90
C LEU A 7 7.40 9.43 5.75
N LEU A 8 6.64 8.52 6.37
CA LEU A 8 5.18 8.56 6.36
C LEU A 8 4.65 9.78 7.13
N LYS A 9 5.24 10.12 8.29
CA LYS A 9 4.86 11.30 9.07
C LYS A 9 5.17 12.59 8.32
N ASP A 10 6.37 12.74 7.77
CA ASP A 10 6.77 13.92 6.99
C ASP A 10 5.84 14.12 5.78
N ARG A 11 5.46 13.02 5.11
CA ARG A 11 4.52 13.09 3.98
C ARG A 11 3.11 13.44 4.43
N PHE A 12 2.65 12.88 5.54
CA PHE A 12 1.35 13.17 6.14
C PHE A 12 1.24 14.65 6.52
N GLU A 13 2.25 15.20 7.19
CA GLU A 13 2.32 16.61 7.59
C GLU A 13 2.28 17.55 6.38
N LYS A 14 3.01 17.22 5.30
CA LYS A 14 2.97 17.99 4.04
C LYS A 14 1.59 18.03 3.37
N GLN A 15 0.73 17.05 3.62
CA GLN A 15 -0.63 17.06 3.06
C GLN A 15 -1.60 17.93 3.87
N GLY A 16 -1.24 18.35 5.10
CA GLY A 16 -2.12 19.15 5.96
C GLY A 16 -3.43 18.45 6.34
N LYS A 17 -3.51 17.12 6.21
CA LYS A 17 -4.69 16.33 6.52
C LYS A 17 -4.72 15.95 8.00
N THR A 18 -5.91 15.66 8.52
CA THR A 18 -6.06 15.09 9.87
C THR A 18 -5.95 13.56 9.81
N LYS A 19 -5.59 12.91 10.93
CA LYS A 19 -5.61 11.44 11.04
C LYS A 19 -7.00 10.87 10.74
N TYR A 20 -8.05 11.61 11.11
CA TYR A 20 -9.43 11.23 10.82
C TYR A 20 -9.75 11.28 9.32
N ALA A 21 -9.25 12.26 8.59
CA ALA A 21 -9.42 12.32 7.13
C ALA A 21 -8.79 11.12 6.43
N LEU A 22 -7.60 10.68 6.87
CA LEU A 22 -6.99 9.44 6.41
C LEU A 22 -7.83 8.21 6.77
N ALA A 23 -8.35 8.15 7.99
CA ALA A 23 -9.19 7.05 8.43
C ALA A 23 -10.49 6.95 7.62
N LYS A 24 -11.08 8.09 7.25
CA LYS A 24 -12.22 8.17 6.35
C LYS A 24 -11.87 7.67 4.95
N ALA A 25 -10.75 8.10 4.38
CA ALA A 25 -10.32 7.63 3.07
C ALA A 25 -10.01 6.12 3.06
N MET A 26 -9.44 5.58 4.15
CA MET A 26 -9.26 4.13 4.32
C MET A 26 -10.60 3.39 4.38
N ALA A 27 -11.59 3.92 5.10
CA ALA A 27 -12.92 3.32 5.19
C ALA A 27 -13.63 3.29 3.83
N GLU A 28 -13.52 4.37 3.04
CA GLU A 28 -14.06 4.47 1.68
C GLU A 28 -13.38 3.46 0.73
N ALA A 29 -12.05 3.33 0.81
CA ALA A 29 -11.29 2.39 -0.02
C ALA A 29 -11.50 0.91 0.37
N ASP A 30 -11.74 0.61 1.64
CA ASP A 30 -11.96 -0.75 2.14
C ASP A 30 -13.30 -1.33 1.66
N GLY A 31 -14.31 -0.50 1.39
CA GLY A 31 -15.57 -0.90 0.77
C GLY A 31 -16.49 -1.79 1.62
N THR A 32 -16.09 -2.15 2.85
CA THR A 32 -16.87 -3.03 3.73
C THR A 32 -17.98 -2.32 4.52
N GLY A 33 -18.15 -1.00 4.34
CA GLY A 33 -19.14 -0.19 5.08
C GLY A 33 -18.75 0.12 6.52
N LYS A 34 -17.54 -0.23 6.96
CA LYS A 34 -17.03 0.14 8.28
C LYS A 34 -16.83 1.65 8.39
N SER A 35 -17.13 2.21 9.57
CA SER A 35 -16.94 3.65 9.83
C SER A 35 -15.47 4.03 9.95
N ALA A 36 -15.14 5.30 9.69
CA ALA A 36 -13.80 5.87 9.86
C ALA A 36 -13.20 5.61 11.25
N THR A 37 -14.04 5.55 12.30
CA THR A 37 -13.61 5.28 13.67
C THR A 37 -12.92 3.93 13.82
N ASN A 38 -13.30 2.92 13.03
CA ASN A 38 -12.65 1.61 13.04
C ASN A 38 -11.22 1.65 12.46
N PHE A 39 -10.87 2.71 11.73
CA PHE A 39 -9.58 2.85 11.07
C PHE A 39 -8.64 3.83 11.78
N THR A 40 -9.10 4.61 12.76
CA THR A 40 -8.26 5.60 13.47
C THR A 40 -7.05 4.97 14.16
N SER A 41 -7.24 3.84 14.84
CA SER A 41 -6.15 3.07 15.45
C SER A 41 -5.20 2.51 14.39
N LYS A 42 -5.73 2.06 13.25
CA LYS A 42 -4.91 1.57 12.12
C LYS A 42 -4.03 2.69 11.57
N VAL A 43 -4.58 3.88 11.36
CA VAL A 43 -3.84 5.07 10.89
C VAL A 43 -2.73 5.42 11.89
N THR A 44 -3.06 5.55 13.17
CA THR A 44 -2.09 5.92 14.22
C THR A 44 -0.95 4.91 14.30
N ASN A 45 -1.28 3.62 14.40
CA ASN A 45 -0.27 2.56 14.51
C ASN A 45 0.60 2.44 13.26
N THR A 46 0.05 2.71 12.07
CA THR A 46 0.82 2.67 10.82
C THR A 46 1.76 3.87 10.70
N LEU A 47 1.37 5.06 11.16
CA LEU A 47 2.27 6.21 11.19
C LEU A 47 3.39 6.05 12.22
N GLU A 48 3.10 5.45 13.38
CA GLU A 48 4.05 5.35 14.50
C GLU A 48 4.99 4.14 14.41
N ALA A 49 4.49 2.98 13.97
CA ALA A 49 5.26 1.74 13.91
C ALA A 49 4.87 0.90 12.67
N PRO A 50 5.14 1.40 11.44
CA PRO A 50 4.75 0.74 10.19
C PRO A 50 5.37 -0.65 10.02
N GLU A 51 6.58 -0.90 10.53
CA GLU A 51 7.27 -2.19 10.42
C GLU A 51 6.58 -3.30 11.20
N ALA A 52 5.85 -2.95 12.26
CA ALA A 52 5.08 -3.89 13.05
C ALA A 52 3.66 -4.13 12.49
N ARG A 53 3.34 -3.56 11.32
CA ARG A 53 2.03 -3.70 10.69
C ARG A 53 2.06 -4.70 9.55
N VAL A 54 0.91 -5.28 9.28
CA VAL A 54 0.69 -6.11 8.09
C VAL A 54 0.95 -5.27 6.85
N PHE A 55 1.73 -5.79 5.90
CA PHE A 55 2.15 -5.09 4.68
C PHE A 55 0.99 -4.40 3.95
N ARG A 56 -0.17 -5.06 3.85
CA ARG A 56 -1.39 -4.49 3.26
C ARG A 56 -1.75 -3.12 3.85
N GLY A 57 -1.72 -2.98 5.18
CA GLY A 57 -2.06 -1.71 5.83
C GLY A 57 -1.04 -0.61 5.57
N VAL A 58 0.24 -0.97 5.46
CA VAL A 58 1.31 -0.04 5.07
C VAL A 58 1.12 0.40 3.61
N LYS A 59 0.82 -0.54 2.71
CA LYS A 59 0.54 -0.27 1.30
C LYS A 59 -0.61 0.73 1.12
N GLU A 60 -1.75 0.46 1.73
CA GLU A 60 -2.92 1.34 1.68
C GLU A 60 -2.57 2.76 2.18
N MET A 61 -1.78 2.87 3.25
CA MET A 61 -1.33 4.16 3.77
C MET A 61 -0.42 4.90 2.77
N VAL A 62 0.52 4.21 2.15
CA VAL A 62 1.42 4.78 1.14
C VAL A 62 0.62 5.30 -0.05
N GLU A 63 -0.35 4.53 -0.55
CA GLU A 63 -1.21 4.92 -1.67
C GLU A 63 -2.08 6.14 -1.33
N LEU A 64 -2.69 6.17 -0.14
CA LEU A 64 -3.48 7.32 0.33
C LEU A 64 -2.64 8.59 0.53
N LEU A 65 -1.35 8.43 0.83
CA LEU A 65 -0.38 9.52 0.89
C LEU A 65 0.18 9.91 -0.49
N GLY A 66 -0.36 9.31 -1.56
CA GLY A 66 0.01 9.57 -2.95
C GLY A 66 1.40 9.04 -3.31
N GLY A 67 1.83 7.97 -2.66
CA GLY A 67 3.06 7.24 -2.98
C GLY A 67 2.75 5.90 -3.65
N GLU A 68 3.81 5.20 -4.03
CA GLU A 68 3.75 3.85 -4.60
C GLU A 68 4.79 2.95 -3.93
N ILE A 69 4.53 1.65 -3.89
CA ILE A 69 5.50 0.66 -3.41
C ILE A 69 6.14 -0.02 -4.62
N VAL A 70 7.46 0.14 -4.74
CA VAL A 70 8.27 -0.55 -5.73
C VAL A 70 9.08 -1.63 -5.03
N ILE A 71 8.81 -2.89 -5.37
CA ILE A 71 9.64 -4.02 -4.93
C ILE A 71 10.66 -4.28 -6.05
N ARG A 72 11.95 -4.40 -5.68
CA ARG A 72 13.05 -4.65 -6.62
C ARG A 72 13.82 -5.88 -6.17
N TRP A 73 13.94 -6.86 -7.05
CA TRP A 73 14.73 -8.06 -6.85
C TRP A 73 16.07 -7.83 -7.54
N LYS A 74 17.18 -8.09 -6.86
CA LYS A 74 18.51 -7.85 -7.41
C LYS A 74 18.92 -8.89 -8.47
N ASP A 75 18.41 -10.12 -8.35
CA ASP A 75 18.94 -11.29 -9.09
C ASP A 75 17.86 -12.17 -9.75
N GLU A 76 16.66 -11.65 -9.99
CA GLU A 76 15.57 -12.46 -10.55
C GLU A 76 15.65 -12.50 -12.09
N LYS A 77 16.02 -13.66 -12.65
CA LYS A 77 15.89 -13.90 -14.10
C LYS A 77 14.40 -13.99 -14.43
N VAL A 78 13.88 -12.97 -15.12
CA VAL A 78 12.53 -12.99 -15.68
C VAL A 78 12.43 -14.11 -16.72
N VAL A 79 11.89 -15.27 -16.32
CA VAL A 79 11.52 -16.31 -17.27
C VAL A 79 10.21 -15.87 -17.92
N ARG A 80 10.31 -15.25 -19.11
CA ARG A 80 9.15 -15.11 -19.99
C ARG A 80 8.89 -16.50 -20.56
N SER A 81 7.92 -17.22 -20.02
CA SER A 81 7.34 -18.38 -20.69
C SER A 81 6.74 -17.90 -22.01
N LYS A 82 7.47 -18.11 -23.11
CA LYS A 82 6.89 -18.05 -24.45
C LYS A 82 5.95 -19.25 -24.55
N THR A 83 4.65 -19.00 -24.48
CA THR A 83 3.67 -19.98 -24.96
C THR A 83 3.82 -20.01 -26.48
N GLU A 84 4.58 -20.96 -27.00
CA GLU A 84 4.48 -21.34 -28.41
C GLU A 84 3.15 -22.06 -28.58
N ILE A 85 2.18 -21.37 -29.18
CA ILE A 85 1.00 -22.02 -29.75
C ILE A 85 1.44 -22.50 -31.13
N THR A 86 1.71 -23.79 -31.28
CA THR A 86 1.85 -24.42 -32.60
C THR A 86 0.45 -24.50 -33.21
N GLU A 87 0.19 -23.65 -34.20
CA GLU A 87 -0.82 -23.94 -35.22
C GLU A 87 -0.32 -25.14 -36.03
N GLU A 88 -0.83 -26.34 -35.75
CA GLU A 88 -0.86 -27.39 -36.76
C GLU A 88 -2.07 -27.13 -37.66
N VAL A 89 -1.75 -26.71 -38.88
CA VAL A 89 -2.67 -26.52 -40.00
C VAL A 89 -3.22 -27.89 -40.42
N ILE A 90 -4.53 -27.87 -40.66
CA ILE A 90 -5.40 -28.91 -41.21
C ILE A 90 -4.81 -29.49 -42.50
N ASP A 91 -4.83 -30.82 -42.63
CA ASP A 91 -5.00 -31.53 -43.90
C ASP A 91 -6.08 -32.61 -43.73
#